data_AF-A0A3A5VPP7-F1
#
_entry.id   AF-A0A3A5VPP7-F1
#
_cell.length_a   1.000
_cell.length_b   1.000
_cell.length_c   1.000
_cell.angle_alpha   90.00
_cell.angle_beta   90.00
_cell.angle_gamma   90.00
#
_symmetry.space_group_name_H-M   'P 1'
#
loop_
_entity.id
_entity.type
_entity.pdbx_description
1 polymer ?
#
loop_
_entity_poly.entity_id
_entity_poly.type
_entity_poly.pdbx_seq_one_letter_code
_entity_poly.pdbx_strand_id
1 'polypeptide(L)' 'MPRMVCMDCGAVEYESTTLHGMLVKMMPHYLAHHHDVIAGEAREPRETWMSRFTAAYKAAEAEEAKL' A
#
# COMPACT_ATOMS: atom_id res chain seq x y z
N MET A 1 3.74 4.25 14.83
CA MET A 1 4.36 4.15 13.49
C MET A 1 3.24 4.02 12.47
N PRO A 2 3.30 4.64 11.28
CA PRO A 2 2.24 4.55 10.28
C PRO A 2 1.82 3.10 10.01
N ARG A 3 0.52 2.83 10.14
CA ARG A 3 -0.09 1.52 9.95
C ARG A 3 -0.98 1.55 8.72
N MET A 4 -0.84 0.54 7.86
CA MET A 4 -1.66 0.41 6.65
C MET A 4 -2.17 -1.02 6.50
N VAL A 5 -3.44 -1.10 6.12
CA VAL A 5 -4.07 -2.32 5.62
C VAL A 5 -3.94 -2.38 4.09
N CYS A 6 -3.97 -3.59 3.52
CA CYS A 6 -4.06 -3.74 2.06
C CYS A 6 -5.30 -2.97 1.54
N MET A 7 -5.10 -2.10 0.54
CA MET A 7 -6.14 -1.21 0.05
C MET A 7 -7.23 -1.94 -0.75
N ASP A 8 -6.93 -3.12 -1.28
CA ASP A 8 -7.82 -3.84 -2.20
C ASP A 8 -8.54 -5.03 -1.55
N CYS A 9 -8.02 -5.59 -0.45
CA CYS A 9 -8.69 -6.69 0.25
C CYS A 9 -8.73 -6.60 1.78
N GLY A 10 -7.95 -5.70 2.40
CA GLY A 10 -7.86 -5.58 3.86
C GLY A 10 -7.32 -6.82 4.60
N ALA A 11 -6.84 -7.85 3.89
CA ALA A 11 -6.45 -9.14 4.49
C ALA A 11 -5.13 -9.10 5.26
N VAL A 12 -4.28 -8.12 4.98
CA VAL A 12 -2.99 -7.92 5.66
C VAL A 12 -2.88 -6.50 6.18
N GLU A 13 -2.16 -6.37 7.28
CA GLU A 13 -1.82 -5.11 7.93
C GLU A 13 -0.32 -5.07 8.24
N TYR A 14 0.30 -3.94 7.98
CA TYR A 14 1.71 -3.71 8.27
C TYR A 14 1.94 -2.34 8.90
N GLU A 15 3.06 -2.22 9.60
CA GLU A 15 3.57 -0.96 10.14
C GLU A 15 4.93 -0.63 9.54
N SER A 16 5.18 0.64 9.25
CA SER A 16 6.50 1.11 8.80
C SER A 16 6.65 2.60 9.06
N THR A 17 7.84 3.03 9.45
CA THR A 17 8.21 4.45 9.61
C THR A 17 8.56 5.14 8.30
N THR A 18 8.67 4.38 7.21
CA THR A 18 8.95 4.93 5.88
C THR A 18 8.03 4.34 4.82
N LEU A 19 7.73 5.15 3.80
CA LEU A 19 6.97 4.73 2.62
C LEU A 19 7.62 3.54 1.93
N HIS A 20 8.95 3.58 1.75
CA HIS A 20 9.69 2.49 1.12
C HIS A 20 9.61 1.20 1.95
N GLY A 21 9.74 1.28 3.28
CA GLY A 21 9.58 0.12 4.16
C GLY A 21 8.17 -0.46 4.11
N MET A 22 7.14 0.38 3.98
CA MET A 22 5.76 -0.09 3.82
C MET A 22 5.59 -0.81 2.47
N LEU A 23 6.15 -0.24 1.40
CA LEU A 23 6.11 -0.83 0.06
C LEU A 23 6.74 -2.22 0.05
N VAL A 24 7.95 -2.36 0.61
CA VAL A 24 8.66 -3.65 0.69
C VAL A 24 7.84 -4.71 1.42
N LYS A 25 7.12 -4.34 2.49
CA LYS A 25 6.26 -5.27 3.24
C LYS A 25 4.98 -5.64 2.48
N MET A 26 4.39 -4.69 1.76
CA MET A 26 3.11 -4.87 1.07
C MET A 26 3.25 -5.58 -0.29
N MET A 27 4.37 -5.37 -0.99
CA MET A 27 4.57 -5.90 -2.34
C MET A 27 4.46 -7.43 -2.47
N PRO A 28 4.99 -8.26 -1.55
CA PRO A 28 4.82 -9.71 -1.63
C PRO A 28 3.35 -10.15 -1.65
N HIS A 29 2.50 -9.49 -0.85
CA HIS A 29 1.06 -9.76 -0.85
C HIS A 29 0.43 -9.35 -2.19
N TYR A 30 0.76 -8.17 -2.72
CA TYR A 30 0.25 -7.73 -4.01
C TYR A 30 0.71 -8.63 -5.17
N LEU A 31 1.96 -9.08 -5.19
CA LEU A 31 2.44 -10.00 -6.23
C LEU A 31 1.78 -11.39 -6.14
N ALA A 32 1.34 -11.83 -4.96
CA ALA A 32 0.68 -13.12 -4.79
C ALA A 32 -0.83 -13.06 -5.06
N HIS A 33 -1.51 -11.99 -4.63
CA HIS A 33 -2.98 -11.93 -4.58
C HIS A 33 -3.61 -10.83 -5.44
N HIS A 34 -2.84 -9.82 -5.85
CA HIS A 34 -3.29 -8.67 -6.63
C HIS A 34 -2.30 -8.39 -7.77
N HIS A 35 -1.77 -9.45 -8.37
CA HIS A 35 -0.74 -9.34 -9.40
C HIS A 35 -1.25 -8.58 -10.61
N ASP A 36 -2.55 -8.70 -10.91
CA ASP A 36 -3.27 -7.96 -11.93
C ASP A 36 -3.11 -6.43 -11.75
N VAL A 37 -3.25 -5.95 -10.51
CA VAL A 37 -3.10 -4.53 -10.15
C VAL A 37 -1.67 -4.02 -10.37
N ILE A 38 -0.66 -4.88 -10.22
CA ILE A 38 0.77 -4.53 -10.33
C ILE A 38 1.34 -4.78 -11.74
N ALA A 39 0.83 -5.79 -12.46
CA ALA A 39 1.35 -6.26 -13.73
C ALA A 39 0.89 -5.42 -14.94
N GLY A 40 0.05 -4.41 -14.74
CA GLY A 40 -0.45 -3.57 -15.83
C GLY A 40 -1.49 -4.27 -16.72
N GLU A 41 -1.90 -5.49 -16.36
CA GLU A 41 -3.04 -6.18 -16.95
C GLU A 41 -4.38 -5.71 -16.35
N ALA A 42 -4.35 -5.05 -15.19
CA ALA A 42 -5.51 -4.41 -14.60
C ALA A 42 -6.01 -3.22 -15.42
N ARG A 43 -7.32 -2.99 -15.32
CA ARG A 43 -8.03 -1.84 -15.88
C ARG A 43 -7.51 -0.50 -15.34
N GLU A 44 -6.84 -0.51 -14.19
CA GLU A 44 -6.12 0.64 -13.63
C GLU A 44 -4.60 0.45 -13.79
N PRO A 45 -3.87 1.44 -14.35
CA PRO A 45 -2.44 1.37 -14.51
C PRO A 45 -1.69 1.21 -13.17
N ARG A 46 -0.53 0.54 -13.22
CA ARG A 46 0.42 0.45 -12.09
C ARG A 46 0.78 1.82 -11.49
N GLU A 47 0.86 2.86 -12.32
CA GLU A 47 1.11 4.24 -11.88
C GLU A 47 -0.03 4.80 -11.01
N THR A 48 -1.27 4.40 -11.30
CA THR A 48 -2.46 4.74 -10.50
C THR A 48 -2.41 4.05 -9.13
N TRP A 49 -1.99 2.78 -9.10
CA TRP A 49 -1.80 2.05 -7.85
C TRP A 49 -0.74 2.70 -6.96
N MET A 50 0.42 3.06 -7.51
CA MET A 50 1.50 3.71 -6.74
C MET A 50 1.06 5.06 -6.15
N SER A 51 0.23 5.80 -6.90
CA SER A 51 -0.36 7.06 -6.43
C SER A 51 -1.33 6.84 -5.28
N ARG A 52 -2.25 5.86 -5.41
CA ARG A 52 -3.17 5.44 -4.32
C ARG A 52 -2.41 4.99 -3.08
N PHE A 53 -1.39 4.17 -3.26
CA PHE A 53 -0.53 3.65 -2.19
C PHE A 53 0.18 4.77 -1.43
N THR A 54 0.78 5.72 -2.15
CA THR A 54 1.47 6.87 -1.55
C THR A 54 0.50 7.76 -0.77
N ALA A 55 -0.71 8.00 -1.31
CA ALA A 55 -1.73 8.78 -0.61
C ALA A 55 -2.20 8.10 0.68
N ALA A 56 -2.45 6.79 0.63
CA ALA A 56 -2.85 6.01 1.79
C ALA A 56 -1.77 6.01 2.89
N TYR A 57 -0.49 5.91 2.50
CA TYR A 57 0.62 6.01 3.46
C TYR A 57 0.70 7.40 4.11
N LYS A 58 0.58 8.49 3.33
CA LYS A 58 0.56 9.85 3.87
C LYS A 58 -0.60 10.07 4.84
N ALA A 59 -1.77 9.49 4.57
CA ALA A 59 -2.90 9.54 5.48
C ALA A 59 -2.60 8.78 6.79
N ALA A 60 -2.06 7.57 6.71
CA ALA A 60 -1.63 6.81 7.88
C ALA A 60 -0.56 7.54 8.71
N GLU A 61 0.37 8.21 8.05
CA GLU A 61 1.41 9.02 8.71
C GLU A 61 0.83 10.25 9.41
N ALA A 62 -0.15 10.91 8.79
CA ALA A 62 -0.85 12.03 9.41
C ALA A 62 -1.74 11.61 10.59
N GLU A 63 -2.36 10.44 10.55
CA GLU A 63 -3.13 9.90 11.68
C GLU A 63 -2.21 9.51 12.84
N GLU A 64 -1.07 8.86 12.56
CA GLU A 64 -0.08 8.54 13.58
C GLU A 64 0.44 9.80 14.29
N ALA A 65 0.67 10.90 13.55
CA ALA A 65 1.17 12.14 14.13
C ALA A 65 0.17 12.86 15.07
N LYS A 66 -1.10 12.42 15.11
CA LYS A 66 -2.13 12.95 16.02
C LYS A 66 -2.24 12.16 17.33
N LEU A 67 -1.63 10.98 17.40
CA LEU A 67 -1.61 10.08 18.57
C LEU A 67 -0.46 10.44 19.51
#